data_AF-A0A2V7Y4L2-F1
#
_entry.id   AF-A0A2V7Y4L2-F1
#
_cell.length_a   1.000
_cell.length_b   1.000
_cell.length_c   1.000
_cell.angle_alpha   90.00
_cell.angle_beta   90.00
_cell.angle_gamma   90.00
#
_symmetry.space_group_name_H-M   'P 1'
#
loop_
_entity.id
_entity.type
_entity.pdbx_description
1 polymer ?
#
loop_
_entity_poly.entity_id
_entity_poly.type
_entity_poly.pdbx_seq_one_letter_code
_entity_poly.pdbx_strand_id
1 'polypeptide(L)'
;MPASPSPLAHLLARQTREGELYEKLPEGRVHCFACGHRCLIPPGRDGICRVRFNEAGALKVPFGYVGALQVDPVEKKPFFHALPGARALSFGMLGCDYHCGYCFVPGTEVTTAGGPRTIDSLFARGETVLESGTDAVALRPAVDVVTHRGRSRAVRGVFRHHYRGPLMVLTLSGGGEIRATPDHEFLVSARAARGPRPSFFVPASGVTPEFDLLEPTTDGAFRKRRIEDTRVLSYTGPVYNIEVEEDQTYLVQGAAVHNCQNWLTSQALRDPRAVVPPQEVSPQELVSLAHRHGARIITSTYNEPLITSEWAVEVFRPARAAGLVCSYVSNGNGTPEVLDYIQPWVSLYKVDLKSFRDRHYRELGGTLDRVLWTIRALHERGIWLEIVTLLVPGFNDSDEELTEIARYLVSVSPDIPWHVTAFHKDYKMTGPEDTGVATLLRAAEIGRREGLHFVYAGNIPGAVGEWENTYCPGCRALLIERRGFRVMSNRIPDGVCPSCRRTIPGFWEPAAATLAPRA
;
A
#
# COMPACT_ATOMS: atom_id res chain seq x y z
N MET A 1 31.59 -11.71 3.69
CA MET A 1 30.70 -12.85 3.34
C MET A 1 29.28 -12.30 3.20
N PRO A 2 28.47 -12.73 2.21
CA PRO A 2 27.08 -12.26 2.11
C PRO A 2 26.36 -12.56 3.42
N ALA A 3 25.65 -11.57 3.97
CA ALA A 3 24.83 -11.76 5.17
C ALA A 3 23.87 -12.91 4.91
N SER A 4 23.80 -13.88 5.83
CA SER A 4 22.85 -14.98 5.73
C SER A 4 21.45 -14.37 5.60
N PRO A 5 20.69 -14.72 4.54
CA PRO A 5 19.31 -14.29 4.39
C PRO A 5 18.53 -14.52 5.68
N SER A 6 17.56 -13.65 5.99
CA SER A 6 16.67 -13.91 7.12
C SER A 6 16.05 -15.30 6.97
N PRO A 7 15.73 -16.02 8.06
CA PRO A 7 15.11 -17.34 7.97
C PRO A 7 13.89 -17.36 7.03
N LEU A 8 13.11 -16.26 7.02
CA LEU A 8 11.99 -16.05 6.12
C LEU A 8 12.43 -15.88 4.65
N ALA A 9 13.45 -15.07 4.36
CA ALA A 9 13.96 -14.90 3.00
C ALA A 9 14.52 -16.22 2.44
N HIS A 10 15.21 -17.02 3.27
CA HIS A 10 15.67 -18.35 2.90
C HIS A 10 14.52 -19.32 2.61
N LEU A 11 13.46 -19.27 3.41
CA LEU A 11 12.28 -20.11 3.22
C LEU A 11 11.52 -19.71 1.94
N LEU A 12 11.34 -18.41 1.71
CA LEU A 12 10.70 -17.89 0.50
C LEU A 12 11.50 -18.16 -0.76
N ALA A 13 12.83 -18.13 -0.72
CA ALA A 13 13.67 -18.49 -1.86
C ALA A 13 13.40 -19.92 -2.35
N ARG A 14 13.01 -20.84 -1.45
CA ARG A 14 12.60 -22.21 -1.79
C ARG A 14 11.18 -22.29 -2.37
N GLN A 15 10.36 -21.28 -2.14
CA GLN A 15 8.99 -21.15 -2.61
C GLN A 15 8.94 -20.18 -3.80
N THR A 16 9.75 -20.47 -4.81
CA THR A 16 9.80 -19.69 -6.05
C THR A 16 9.80 -20.55 -7.30
N ARG A 17 9.41 -19.95 -8.43
CA ARG A 17 9.59 -20.51 -9.78
C ARG A 17 10.15 -19.44 -10.72
N GLU A 18 10.62 -19.82 -11.91
CA GLU A 18 10.90 -18.83 -12.98
C GLU A 18 9.59 -18.15 -13.38
N GLY A 19 9.60 -16.82 -13.45
CA GLY A 19 8.45 -15.99 -13.79
C GLY A 19 8.19 -15.93 -15.28
N GLU A 20 7.13 -15.21 -15.66
CA GLU A 20 6.70 -15.08 -17.07
C GLU A 20 6.67 -13.61 -17.50
N LEU A 21 6.55 -12.69 -16.54
CA LEU A 21 6.44 -11.25 -16.78
C LEU A 21 7.80 -10.56 -16.82
N TYR A 22 8.70 -11.00 -17.70
CA TYR A 22 10.01 -10.37 -17.87
C TYR A 22 10.67 -10.72 -19.21
N GLU A 23 11.70 -9.94 -19.56
CA GLU A 23 12.62 -10.29 -20.65
C GLU A 23 14.06 -10.46 -20.12
N LYS A 24 14.82 -11.33 -20.81
CA LYS A 24 16.24 -11.54 -20.56
C LYS A 24 17.06 -10.49 -21.32
N LEU A 25 18.04 -9.90 -20.64
CA LEU A 25 18.94 -8.89 -21.18
C LEU A 25 20.40 -9.39 -21.19
N PRO A 26 21.31 -8.71 -21.93
CA PRO A 26 22.74 -9.03 -21.91
C PRO A 26 23.34 -9.02 -20.50
N GLU A 27 24.43 -9.78 -20.31
CA GLU A 27 25.13 -9.96 -19.02
C GLU A 27 24.26 -10.61 -17.92
N GLY A 28 23.23 -11.37 -18.31
CA GLY A 28 22.34 -12.06 -17.37
C GLY A 28 21.40 -11.12 -16.62
N ARG A 29 21.26 -9.85 -17.03
CA ARG A 29 20.25 -8.94 -16.47
C ARG A 29 18.84 -9.38 -16.87
N VAL A 30 17.84 -8.97 -16.11
CA VAL A 30 16.42 -9.17 -16.44
C VAL A 30 15.66 -7.86 -16.31
N HIS A 31 14.63 -7.68 -17.14
CA HIS A 31 13.73 -6.54 -17.08
C HIS A 31 12.32 -7.05 -16.74
N CYS A 32 11.87 -6.75 -15.52
CA CYS A 32 10.61 -7.24 -14.96
C CYS A 32 9.46 -6.32 -15.34
N PHE A 33 8.31 -6.87 -15.76
CA PHE A 33 7.13 -6.12 -16.17
C PHE A 33 5.95 -6.20 -15.20
N ALA A 34 6.12 -6.84 -14.04
CA ALA A 34 5.00 -7.13 -13.13
C ALA A 34 4.31 -5.89 -12.55
N CYS A 35 4.98 -4.74 -12.49
CA CYS A 35 4.43 -3.47 -11.99
C CYS A 35 5.11 -2.27 -12.64
N GLY A 36 4.60 -1.07 -12.38
CA GLY A 36 5.01 0.18 -12.98
C GLY A 36 6.47 0.57 -12.76
N HIS A 37 7.16 -0.07 -11.81
CA HIS A 37 8.61 0.11 -11.59
C HIS A 37 9.50 -0.42 -12.69
N ARG A 38 9.01 -1.42 -13.44
CA ARG A 38 9.75 -2.03 -14.55
C ARG A 38 11.22 -2.34 -14.22
N CYS A 39 11.46 -3.02 -13.09
CA CYS A 39 12.80 -3.15 -12.53
C CYS A 39 13.79 -3.81 -13.51
N LEU A 40 14.96 -3.21 -13.67
CA LEU A 40 16.14 -3.84 -14.26
C LEU A 40 16.95 -4.50 -13.14
N ILE A 41 17.02 -5.83 -13.14
CA ILE A 41 17.57 -6.62 -12.03
C ILE A 41 18.83 -7.37 -12.50
N PRO A 42 20.03 -7.02 -12.01
CA PRO A 42 21.25 -7.77 -12.28
C PRO A 42 21.25 -9.18 -11.65
N PRO A 43 22.07 -10.12 -12.14
CA PRO A 43 22.23 -11.44 -11.50
C PRO A 43 22.53 -11.33 -9.99
N GLY A 44 21.85 -12.12 -9.18
CA GLY A 44 22.02 -12.17 -7.72
C GLY A 44 21.39 -10.98 -6.98
N ARG A 45 20.51 -10.20 -7.61
CA ARG A 45 19.82 -9.05 -7.01
C ARG A 45 18.31 -9.24 -6.99
N ASP A 46 17.66 -8.48 -6.12
CA ASP A 46 16.20 -8.43 -5.99
C ASP A 46 15.63 -7.22 -6.73
N GLY A 47 14.39 -7.35 -7.18
CA GLY A 47 13.55 -6.22 -7.54
C GLY A 47 13.09 -5.44 -6.30
N ILE A 48 12.50 -4.28 -6.54
CA ILE A 48 12.08 -3.34 -5.48
C ILE A 48 11.13 -3.97 -4.46
N CYS A 49 10.32 -4.94 -4.90
CA CYS A 49 9.36 -5.64 -4.07
C CYS A 49 9.98 -6.65 -3.09
N ARG A 50 11.28 -6.94 -3.20
CA ARG A 50 12.04 -7.92 -2.41
C ARG A 50 11.61 -9.38 -2.53
N VAL A 51 10.62 -9.67 -3.37
CA VAL A 51 10.08 -11.03 -3.58
C VAL A 51 10.33 -11.59 -4.97
N ARG A 52 10.71 -10.73 -5.92
CA ARG A 52 11.18 -11.14 -7.24
C ARG A 52 12.68 -10.90 -7.31
N PHE A 53 13.46 -11.88 -7.75
CA PHE A 53 14.92 -11.76 -7.80
C PHE A 53 15.51 -12.49 -9.00
N ASN A 54 16.69 -12.07 -9.44
CA ASN A 54 17.37 -12.66 -10.58
C ASN A 54 18.37 -13.73 -10.12
N GLU A 55 18.07 -14.99 -10.43
CA GLU A 55 18.98 -16.12 -10.22
C GLU A 55 19.62 -16.51 -11.56
N ALA A 56 20.87 -16.12 -11.75
CA ALA A 56 21.68 -16.48 -12.92
C ALA A 56 21.02 -16.18 -14.29
N GLY A 57 20.30 -15.06 -14.41
CA GLY A 57 19.59 -14.65 -15.64
C GLY A 57 18.13 -15.11 -15.72
N ALA A 58 17.63 -15.81 -14.70
CA ALA A 58 16.23 -16.18 -14.58
C ALA A 58 15.54 -15.36 -13.49
N LEU A 59 14.42 -14.71 -13.80
CA LEU A 59 13.63 -14.02 -12.78
C LEU A 59 12.86 -15.05 -11.96
N LYS A 60 13.20 -15.20 -10.69
CA LYS A 60 12.44 -15.98 -9.72
C LYS A 60 11.30 -15.16 -9.14
N VAL A 61 10.13 -15.76 -9.02
CA VAL A 61 8.90 -15.16 -8.51
C VAL A 61 8.27 -16.02 -7.40
N PRO A 62 7.54 -15.44 -6.45
CA PRO A 62 6.87 -16.17 -5.37
C PRO A 62 5.90 -17.22 -5.87
N PHE A 63 5.87 -18.39 -5.25
CA PHE A 63 5.03 -19.50 -5.68
C PHE A 63 4.65 -20.47 -4.56
N GLY A 64 3.42 -20.99 -4.57
CA GLY A 64 3.02 -22.12 -3.71
C GLY A 64 2.72 -21.76 -2.24
N TYR A 65 2.51 -20.49 -1.92
CA TYR A 65 2.19 -20.05 -0.56
C TYR A 65 1.26 -18.84 -0.52
N VAL A 66 0.72 -18.56 0.66
CA VAL A 66 0.00 -17.32 0.99
C VAL A 66 0.53 -16.74 2.30
N GLY A 67 0.61 -15.41 2.40
CA GLY A 67 0.87 -14.70 3.66
C GLY A 67 -0.42 -14.28 4.37
N ALA A 68 -1.53 -14.13 3.64
CA ALA A 68 -2.83 -13.86 4.22
C ALA A 68 -3.90 -14.63 3.46
N LEU A 69 -4.89 -15.14 4.21
CA LEU A 69 -6.02 -15.89 3.68
C LEU A 69 -7.24 -15.66 4.57
N GLN A 70 -8.34 -15.16 4.00
CA GLN A 70 -9.61 -14.99 4.72
C GLN A 70 -10.81 -15.19 3.79
N VAL A 71 -11.96 -15.56 4.37
CA VAL A 71 -13.25 -15.51 3.67
C VAL A 71 -14.10 -14.42 4.30
N ASP A 72 -14.35 -13.37 3.55
CA ASP A 72 -15.12 -12.21 3.97
C ASP A 72 -16.30 -11.95 2.99
N PRO A 73 -17.31 -11.15 3.37
CA PRO A 73 -18.27 -10.61 2.41
C PRO A 73 -17.55 -9.83 1.30
N VAL A 74 -18.06 -9.90 0.08
CA VAL A 74 -17.49 -9.19 -1.07
C VAL A 74 -17.49 -7.67 -0.87
N GLU A 75 -18.43 -7.14 -0.08
CA GLU A 75 -18.51 -5.74 0.31
C GLU A 75 -17.27 -5.24 1.05
N LYS A 76 -16.52 -6.14 1.73
CA LYS A 76 -15.25 -5.79 2.38
C LYS A 76 -14.10 -5.60 1.38
N LYS A 77 -14.24 -6.08 0.14
CA LYS A 77 -13.31 -5.86 -0.99
C LYS A 77 -13.75 -4.69 -1.88
N PRO A 78 -14.49 -3.75 -1.27
CA PRO A 78 -15.48 -2.85 -1.88
C PRO A 78 -15.87 -3.18 -3.32
N PHE A 79 -16.45 -4.37 -3.55
CA PHE A 79 -17.25 -4.60 -4.76
C PHE A 79 -18.73 -4.54 -4.41
N PHE A 80 -19.36 -3.40 -4.64
CA PHE A 80 -20.79 -3.21 -4.35
C PHE A 80 -21.67 -3.54 -5.55
N HIS A 81 -21.06 -3.64 -6.73
CA HIS A 81 -21.72 -3.97 -7.99
C HIS A 81 -21.21 -5.30 -8.56
N ALA A 82 -20.70 -6.19 -7.72
CA ALA A 82 -20.33 -7.55 -8.12
C ALA A 82 -20.83 -8.58 -7.11
N LEU A 83 -21.85 -9.34 -7.50
CA LEU A 83 -22.49 -10.37 -6.66
C LEU A 83 -22.77 -9.94 -5.21
N PRO A 84 -23.55 -8.88 -4.95
CA PRO A 84 -23.76 -8.37 -3.59
C PRO A 84 -24.31 -9.42 -2.62
N GLY A 85 -23.73 -9.48 -1.43
CA GLY A 85 -24.02 -10.47 -0.39
C GLY A 85 -23.27 -11.79 -0.54
N ALA A 86 -22.51 -11.98 -1.63
CA ALA A 86 -21.66 -13.14 -1.79
C ALA A 86 -20.42 -13.08 -0.88
N ARG A 87 -19.82 -14.25 -0.67
CA ARG A 87 -18.54 -14.38 0.03
C ARG A 87 -17.39 -14.43 -0.97
N ALA A 88 -16.26 -13.85 -0.60
CA ALA A 88 -15.01 -13.87 -1.35
C ALA A 88 -13.90 -14.52 -0.52
N LEU A 89 -13.25 -15.56 -1.06
CA LEU A 89 -11.99 -16.07 -0.52
C LEU A 89 -10.88 -15.14 -1.01
N SER A 90 -10.28 -14.39 -0.10
CA SER A 90 -9.16 -13.49 -0.37
C SER A 90 -7.84 -14.12 0.04
N PHE A 91 -6.85 -14.04 -0.84
CA PHE A 91 -5.49 -14.43 -0.54
C PHE A 91 -4.50 -13.33 -0.95
N GLY A 92 -3.36 -13.29 -0.27
CA GLY A 92 -2.25 -12.37 -0.57
C GLY A 92 -0.93 -13.02 -0.22
N MET A 93 0.14 -12.59 -0.88
CA MET A 93 1.49 -13.08 -0.61
C MET A 93 2.27 -12.05 0.23
N LEU A 94 3.58 -12.19 0.31
CA LEU A 94 4.46 -11.23 0.99
C LEU A 94 5.05 -10.24 -0.01
N GLY A 95 5.56 -9.10 0.46
CA GLY A 95 6.20 -8.06 -0.36
C GLY A 95 5.24 -6.95 -0.81
N CYS A 96 5.76 -5.89 -1.42
CA CYS A 96 4.97 -4.76 -1.94
C CYS A 96 5.81 -3.96 -2.94
N ASP A 97 5.21 -3.41 -3.99
CA ASP A 97 5.93 -2.60 -4.98
C ASP A 97 6.06 -1.12 -4.58
N TYR A 98 5.27 -0.60 -3.65
CA TYR A 98 5.48 0.74 -3.09
C TYR A 98 6.53 0.78 -1.99
N HIS A 99 7.19 1.94 -1.87
CA HIS A 99 8.09 2.30 -0.79
C HIS A 99 7.33 2.77 0.44
N CYS A 100 7.94 2.50 1.59
CA CYS A 100 7.62 3.17 2.83
C CYS A 100 8.52 4.41 2.90
N GLY A 101 7.96 5.60 2.65
CA GLY A 101 8.72 6.84 2.49
C GLY A 101 9.34 7.30 3.79
N TYR A 102 10.65 7.12 3.95
CA TYR A 102 11.42 7.91 4.92
C TYR A 102 12.76 8.28 4.33
N CYS A 103 13.00 9.58 4.23
CA CYS A 103 14.29 10.09 3.81
C CYS A 103 14.71 11.33 4.64
N PHE A 104 16.00 11.39 4.97
CA PHE A 104 16.70 12.47 5.70
C PHE A 104 17.66 13.21 4.80
N VAL A 105 17.97 14.49 5.06
CA VAL A 105 18.97 15.22 4.27
C VAL A 105 20.42 14.81 4.61
N PRO A 106 21.42 15.13 3.76
CA PRO A 106 22.82 15.05 4.16
C PRO A 106 23.10 15.86 5.43
N GLY A 107 24.06 15.41 6.21
CA GLY A 107 24.47 15.99 7.50
C GLY A 107 23.62 15.53 8.68
N THR A 108 22.52 14.83 8.44
CA THR A 108 21.65 14.32 9.52
C THR A 108 22.35 13.25 10.35
N GLU A 109 22.49 13.48 11.66
CA GLU A 109 23.20 12.58 12.56
C GLU A 109 22.34 11.37 12.98
N VAL A 110 22.89 10.19 12.77
CA VAL A 110 22.35 8.89 13.16
C VAL A 110 23.09 8.43 14.40
N THR A 111 22.37 8.02 15.44
CA THR A 111 22.98 7.50 16.67
C THR A 111 23.57 6.12 16.39
N THR A 112 24.90 6.03 16.39
CA THR A 112 25.63 4.77 16.21
C THR A 112 26.24 4.28 17.52
N ALA A 113 26.56 2.99 17.61
CA ALA A 113 27.19 2.41 18.80
C ALA A 113 28.54 3.07 19.14
N GLY A 114 29.23 3.64 18.14
CA GLY A 114 30.48 4.39 18.29
C GLY A 114 30.31 5.91 18.36
N GLY A 115 29.11 6.42 18.66
CA GLY A 115 28.77 7.84 18.67
C GLY A 115 27.99 8.30 17.43
N PRO A 116 27.42 9.51 17.42
CA PRO A 116 26.67 10.02 16.28
C PRO A 116 27.51 10.07 14.99
N ARG A 117 26.90 9.72 13.85
CA ARG A 117 27.52 9.82 12.52
C ARG A 117 26.51 10.39 11.52
N THR A 118 26.95 11.20 10.57
CA THR A 118 26.02 11.72 9.55
C THR A 118 25.59 10.62 8.58
N ILE A 119 24.34 10.67 8.12
CA ILE A 119 23.77 9.64 7.24
C ILE A 119 24.50 9.53 5.89
N ASP A 120 25.00 10.63 5.35
CA ASP A 120 25.86 10.66 4.16
C ASP A 120 27.25 10.05 4.44
N SER A 121 27.80 10.17 5.66
CA SER A 121 29.04 9.48 6.02
C SER A 121 28.83 7.98 6.15
N LEU A 122 27.63 7.53 6.57
CA LEU A 122 27.26 6.13 6.57
C LEU A 122 27.12 5.61 5.13
N PHE A 123 26.53 6.41 4.24
CA PHE A 123 26.46 6.10 2.81
C PHE A 123 27.88 5.95 2.21
N ALA A 124 28.77 6.90 2.47
CA ALA A 124 30.15 6.86 1.94
C ALA A 124 30.98 5.66 2.43
N ARG A 125 30.56 5.00 3.52
CA ARG A 125 31.23 3.83 4.10
C ARG A 125 30.80 2.50 3.47
N GLY A 126 29.76 2.48 2.64
CA GLY A 126 29.29 1.23 2.05
C GLY A 126 30.35 0.56 1.16
N GLU A 127 30.49 -0.75 1.30
CA GLU A 127 31.40 -1.60 0.52
C GLU A 127 31.02 -1.69 -0.96
N THR A 128 29.73 -1.52 -1.28
CA THR A 128 29.21 -1.62 -2.64
C THR A 128 28.18 -0.53 -2.87
N VAL A 129 28.43 0.33 -3.85
CA VAL A 129 27.50 1.38 -4.27
C VAL A 129 26.84 0.97 -5.58
N LEU A 130 25.52 0.82 -5.57
CA LEU A 130 24.70 0.59 -6.76
C LEU A 130 24.04 1.92 -7.12
N GLU A 131 24.29 2.45 -8.32
CA GLU A 131 23.76 3.75 -8.75
C GLU A 131 22.82 3.61 -9.95
N SER A 132 21.74 4.39 -9.96
CA SER A 132 20.79 4.51 -11.06
C SER A 132 20.31 5.97 -11.14
N GLY A 133 20.90 6.75 -12.04
CA GLY A 133 20.61 8.18 -12.14
C GLY A 133 21.07 8.94 -10.90
N THR A 134 20.18 9.69 -10.26
CA THR A 134 20.47 10.42 -9.01
C THR A 134 20.41 9.54 -7.75
N ASP A 135 19.88 8.33 -7.89
CA ASP A 135 19.59 7.43 -6.78
C ASP A 135 20.73 6.41 -6.63
N ALA A 136 21.04 6.06 -5.39
CA ALA A 136 22.12 5.11 -5.10
C ALA A 136 21.90 4.34 -3.81
N VAL A 137 22.50 3.16 -3.70
CA VAL A 137 22.46 2.33 -2.49
C VAL A 137 23.87 1.89 -2.12
N ALA A 138 24.30 2.26 -0.92
CA ALA A 138 25.56 1.86 -0.32
C ALA A 138 25.32 0.71 0.67
N LEU A 139 25.82 -0.48 0.37
CA LEU A 139 25.60 -1.68 1.17
C LEU A 139 26.72 -1.88 2.20
N ARG A 140 26.37 -2.47 3.36
CA ARG A 140 27.32 -2.90 4.40
C ARG A 140 28.33 -1.82 4.82
N PRO A 141 27.91 -0.69 5.41
CA PRO A 141 28.84 0.33 5.88
C PRO A 141 29.65 -0.07 7.12
N ALA A 142 29.48 -1.29 7.65
CA ALA A 142 30.10 -1.81 8.87
C ALA A 142 29.91 -0.89 10.09
N VAL A 143 28.68 -0.41 10.28
CA VAL A 143 28.29 0.44 11.40
C VAL A 143 27.02 -0.09 12.04
N ASP A 144 26.98 -0.09 13.37
CA ASP A 144 25.78 -0.43 14.13
C ASP A 144 25.06 0.84 14.61
N VAL A 145 23.75 0.89 14.45
CA VAL A 145 22.89 1.99 14.90
C VAL A 145 22.09 1.61 16.14
N VAL A 146 21.74 2.60 16.95
CA VAL A 146 20.87 2.42 18.10
C VAL A 146 19.42 2.50 17.62
N THR A 147 18.60 1.54 18.03
CA THR A 147 17.17 1.45 17.69
C THR A 147 16.30 2.16 18.73
N HIS A 148 15.00 2.33 18.43
CA HIS A 148 14.01 2.87 19.39
C HIS A 148 13.89 2.10 20.71
N ARG A 149 14.39 0.85 20.75
CA ARG A 149 14.42 -0.03 21.93
C ARG A 149 15.75 0.05 22.70
N GLY A 150 16.62 1.01 22.35
CA GLY A 150 17.96 1.14 22.93
C GLY A 150 18.93 0.02 22.52
N ARG A 151 18.57 -0.82 21.53
CA ARG A 151 19.41 -1.94 21.06
C ARG A 151 20.32 -1.49 19.93
N SER A 152 21.56 -1.99 19.93
CA SER A 152 22.49 -1.82 18.81
C SER A 152 22.21 -2.86 17.72
N ARG A 153 22.21 -2.43 16.45
CA ARG A 153 21.90 -3.26 15.28
C ARG A 153 22.69 -2.84 14.04
N ALA A 154 23.15 -3.79 13.25
CA ALA A 154 23.98 -3.52 12.08
C ALA A 154 23.21 -2.84 10.95
N VAL A 155 23.81 -1.81 10.33
CA VAL A 155 23.29 -1.23 9.09
C VAL A 155 23.56 -2.17 7.92
N ARG A 156 22.49 -2.53 7.21
CA ARG A 156 22.55 -3.38 6.00
C ARG A 156 22.75 -2.57 4.74
N GLY A 157 22.15 -1.39 4.65
CA GLY A 157 22.30 -0.49 3.52
C GLY A 157 21.90 0.94 3.84
N VAL A 158 22.49 1.88 3.14
CA VAL A 158 22.10 3.29 3.15
C VAL A 158 21.68 3.67 1.74
N PHE A 159 20.47 4.19 1.61
CA PHE A 159 19.83 4.53 0.35
C PHE A 159 19.93 6.04 0.16
N ARG A 160 20.15 6.50 -1.06
CA ARG A 160 20.18 7.91 -1.48
C ARG A 160 19.17 8.06 -2.61
N HIS A 161 18.28 9.03 -2.49
CA HIS A 161 17.27 9.38 -3.48
C HIS A 161 17.26 10.88 -3.74
N HIS A 162 16.89 11.32 -4.94
CA HIS A 162 16.65 12.75 -5.17
C HIS A 162 15.26 13.17 -4.68
N TYR A 163 15.19 14.27 -3.93
CA TYR A 163 13.93 14.83 -3.42
C TYR A 163 13.83 16.31 -3.73
N ARG A 164 12.62 16.73 -4.12
CA ARG A 164 12.23 18.12 -4.34
C ARG A 164 10.91 18.38 -3.61
N GLY A 165 10.96 19.16 -2.54
CA GLY A 165 9.79 19.42 -1.72
C GLY A 165 10.13 20.15 -0.42
N PRO A 166 9.15 20.34 0.47
CA PRO A 166 9.38 20.94 1.76
C PRO A 166 10.23 20.05 2.68
N LEU A 167 10.95 20.68 3.60
CA LEU A 167 11.57 20.05 4.77
C LEU A 167 11.04 20.74 6.01
N MET A 168 10.78 19.96 7.04
CA MET A 168 10.53 20.44 8.39
C MET A 168 11.87 20.57 9.09
N VAL A 169 12.07 21.72 9.72
CA VAL A 169 13.24 22.01 10.55
C VAL A 169 12.76 22.17 11.98
N LEU A 170 13.23 21.29 12.87
CA LEU A 170 12.92 21.29 14.29
C LEU A 170 14.13 21.82 15.06
N THR A 171 14.01 22.97 15.69
CA THR A 171 15.06 23.56 16.53
C THR A 171 14.93 23.02 17.94
N LEU A 172 16.00 22.44 18.49
CA LEU A 172 15.98 21.80 19.79
C LEU A 172 16.67 22.65 20.87
N SER A 173 16.18 22.54 22.10
CA SER A 173 16.76 23.27 23.24
C SER A 173 18.19 22.85 23.52
N GLY A 174 19.08 23.83 23.72
CA GLY A 174 20.51 23.59 23.89
C GLY A 174 21.30 23.50 22.57
N GLY A 175 20.65 23.79 21.44
CA GLY A 175 21.27 23.84 20.11
C GLY A 175 21.02 22.59 19.26
N GLY A 176 21.09 22.79 17.94
CA GLY A 176 20.89 21.75 16.92
C GLY A 176 19.53 21.85 16.21
N GLU A 177 19.54 21.57 14.91
CA GLU A 177 18.34 21.46 14.07
C GLU A 177 18.19 20.00 13.59
N ILE A 178 16.98 19.46 13.66
CA ILE A 178 16.61 18.26 12.90
C ILE A 178 15.93 18.70 11.61
N ARG A 179 16.44 18.24 10.47
CA ARG A 179 15.85 18.49 9.15
C ARG A 179 15.33 17.18 8.59
N ALA A 180 14.02 17.13 8.34
CA ALA A 180 13.37 15.93 7.84
C ALA A 180 12.29 16.28 6.82
N THR A 181 11.93 15.31 5.99
CA THR A 181 10.74 15.43 5.14
C THR A 181 9.47 15.53 6.01
N PRO A 182 8.37 16.13 5.53
CA PRO A 182 7.18 16.39 6.34
C PRO A 182 6.59 15.17 7.03
N ASP A 183 6.64 14.02 6.35
CA ASP A 183 6.05 12.78 6.83
C ASP A 183 6.97 11.99 7.76
N HIS A 184 8.16 12.53 8.02
CA HIS A 184 9.13 11.92 8.91
C HIS A 184 8.63 11.93 10.36
N GLU A 185 8.48 10.78 10.99
CA GLU A 185 7.91 10.75 12.33
C GLU A 185 8.94 10.90 13.45
N PHE A 186 8.51 11.57 14.51
CA PHE A 186 9.27 11.78 15.72
C PHE A 186 8.52 11.17 16.90
N LEU A 187 9.20 10.37 17.73
CA LEU A 187 8.65 9.94 19.00
C LEU A 187 8.62 11.14 19.94
N VAL A 188 7.43 11.51 20.43
CA VAL A 188 7.24 12.68 21.27
C VAL A 188 6.38 12.36 22.50
N SER A 189 6.36 13.30 23.44
CA SER A 189 5.42 13.37 24.55
C SER A 189 4.85 14.79 24.60
N ALA A 190 3.53 14.93 24.79
CA ALA A 190 2.90 16.22 25.03
C ALA A 190 3.48 16.93 26.26
N ARG A 191 3.62 18.26 26.22
CA ARG A 191 4.21 19.05 27.30
C ARG A 191 3.23 19.44 28.40
N ALA A 192 1.93 19.50 28.09
CA ALA A 192 0.88 20.03 28.98
C ALA A 192 0.05 18.96 29.73
N ALA A 193 0.34 17.66 29.58
CA ALA A 193 -0.46 16.61 30.23
C ALA A 193 -0.18 16.51 31.75
N ARG A 194 -1.24 16.52 32.57
CA ARG A 194 -1.24 16.14 34.00
C ARG A 194 -1.35 14.61 34.10
N GLY A 195 -0.34 13.94 34.67
CA GLY A 195 -0.28 12.47 34.80
C GLY A 195 0.82 11.80 33.97
N PRO A 196 0.95 10.45 34.01
CA PRO A 196 1.90 9.72 33.17
C PRO A 196 1.59 9.97 31.70
N ARG A 197 2.59 10.42 30.94
CA ARG A 197 2.41 10.87 29.56
C ARG A 197 2.66 9.72 28.59
N PRO A 198 1.70 9.34 27.74
CA PRO A 198 1.97 8.39 26.68
C PRO A 198 3.00 8.99 25.72
N SER A 199 3.95 8.18 25.29
CA SER A 199 4.80 8.46 24.14
C SER A 199 4.08 8.04 22.87
N PHE A 200 4.15 8.85 21.82
CA PHE A 200 3.53 8.55 20.53
C PHE A 200 4.33 9.21 19.40
N PHE A 201 4.16 8.70 18.18
CA PHE A 201 4.82 9.25 17.00
C PHE A 201 4.01 10.40 16.40
N VAL A 202 4.70 11.44 15.94
CA VAL A 202 4.11 12.60 15.27
C VAL A 202 4.94 12.91 14.01
N PRO A 203 4.34 13.04 12.82
CA PRO A 203 5.03 13.50 11.62
C PRO A 203 5.71 14.84 11.84
N ALA A 204 6.83 15.11 11.19
CA ALA A 204 7.62 16.32 11.33
C ALA A 204 6.79 17.57 11.08
N SER A 205 5.81 17.48 10.17
CA SER A 205 4.83 18.53 9.85
C SER A 205 3.87 18.83 11.00
N GLY A 206 3.61 17.87 11.87
CA GLY A 206 2.76 17.99 13.06
C GLY A 206 3.55 18.20 14.36
N VAL A 207 4.89 18.15 14.33
CA VAL A 207 5.69 18.47 15.51
C VAL A 207 5.63 19.98 15.76
N THR A 208 5.34 20.35 17.00
CA THR A 208 5.27 21.73 17.49
C THR A 208 6.06 21.87 18.80
N PRO A 209 6.35 23.10 19.26
CA PRO A 209 6.96 23.35 20.58
C PRO A 209 6.12 22.88 21.79
N GLU A 210 4.90 22.39 21.57
CA GLU A 210 4.07 21.76 22.60
C GLU A 210 4.46 20.32 22.91
N PHE A 211 5.38 19.76 22.11
CA PHE A 211 5.93 18.43 22.30
C PHE A 211 7.36 18.46 22.84
N ASP A 212 7.71 17.45 23.62
CA ASP A 212 9.10 17.08 23.88
C ASP A 212 9.43 15.87 23.01
N LEU A 213 10.54 15.93 22.27
CA LEU A 213 11.10 14.78 21.57
C LEU A 213 11.61 13.75 22.59
N LEU A 214 11.34 12.47 22.36
CA LEU A 214 11.77 11.38 23.21
C LEU A 214 12.92 10.62 22.57
N GLU A 215 14.08 10.72 23.20
CA GLU A 215 15.31 10.03 22.82
C GLU A 215 15.54 8.81 23.72
N PRO A 216 15.49 7.58 23.20
CA PRO A 216 15.74 6.40 24.02
C PRO A 216 17.18 6.39 24.55
N THR A 217 17.33 6.04 25.82
CA THR A 217 18.62 5.83 26.48
C THR A 217 18.95 4.34 26.55
N THR A 218 20.22 3.99 26.72
CA THR A 218 20.73 2.61 26.69
C THR A 218 20.22 1.72 27.83
N ASP A 219 19.63 2.31 28.87
CA ASP A 219 18.98 1.64 30.00
C ASP A 219 17.47 1.39 29.76
N GLY A 220 16.94 1.74 28.58
CA GLY A 220 15.53 1.54 28.23
C GLY A 220 14.60 2.67 28.68
N ALA A 221 15.14 3.77 29.23
CA ALA A 221 14.37 5.00 29.50
C ALA A 221 14.34 5.94 28.27
N PHE A 222 13.67 7.10 28.41
CA PHE A 222 13.66 8.16 27.41
C PHE A 222 14.17 9.47 28.00
N ARG A 223 15.19 10.06 27.35
CA ARG A 223 15.60 11.45 27.53
C ARG A 223 14.68 12.36 26.74
N LYS A 224 14.10 13.36 27.40
CA LYS A 224 13.27 14.38 26.75
C LYS A 224 14.15 15.49 26.17
N ARG A 225 13.95 15.84 24.91
CA ARG A 225 14.54 17.00 24.26
C ARG A 225 13.44 17.99 23.88
N ARG A 226 13.51 19.20 24.42
CA ARG A 226 12.50 20.22 24.16
C ARG A 226 12.66 20.77 22.74
N ILE A 227 11.54 20.93 22.05
CA ILE A 227 11.46 21.65 20.77
C ILE A 227 11.23 23.13 21.08
N GLU A 228 12.08 24.00 20.52
CA GLU A 228 12.00 25.45 20.69
C GLU A 228 11.20 26.10 19.56
N ASP A 229 11.44 25.67 18.33
CA ASP A 229 10.83 26.24 17.13
C ASP A 229 10.72 25.19 16.02
N THR A 230 9.78 25.40 15.10
CA THR A 230 9.55 24.54 13.93
C THR A 230 9.28 25.39 12.70
N ARG A 231 10.00 25.13 11.59
CA ARG A 231 9.85 25.91 10.35
C ARG A 231 9.91 25.02 9.11
N VAL A 232 9.35 25.50 8.01
CA VAL A 232 9.38 24.81 6.71
C VAL A 232 10.45 25.44 5.80
N LEU A 233 11.22 24.62 5.12
CA LEU A 233 12.18 25.04 4.09
C LEU A 233 11.87 24.35 2.76
N SER A 234 11.99 25.06 1.63
CA SER A 234 12.02 24.41 0.32
C SER A 234 13.39 23.76 0.10
N TYR A 235 13.41 22.51 -0.36
CA TYR A 235 14.64 21.76 -0.61
C TYR A 235 14.60 21.04 -1.95
N THR A 236 15.76 20.98 -2.61
CA THR A 236 15.99 20.16 -3.80
C THR A 236 17.38 19.57 -3.67
N GLY A 237 17.48 18.26 -3.55
CA GLY A 237 18.75 17.60 -3.30
C GLY A 237 18.60 16.15 -2.87
N PRO A 238 19.71 15.47 -2.56
CA PRO A 238 19.67 14.09 -2.11
C PRO A 238 19.05 13.97 -0.72
N VAL A 239 18.34 12.89 -0.49
CA VAL A 239 17.84 12.45 0.81
C VAL A 239 18.19 10.98 1.00
N TYR A 240 18.29 10.52 2.24
CA TYR A 240 18.86 9.24 2.60
C TYR A 240 17.99 8.44 3.56
N ASN A 241 18.05 7.11 3.46
CA ASN A 241 17.41 6.17 4.39
C ASN A 241 18.40 5.07 4.80
N ILE A 242 18.15 4.38 5.92
CA ILE A 242 18.98 3.29 6.41
C ILE A 242 18.13 2.03 6.61
N GLU A 243 18.62 0.91 6.09
CA GLU A 243 18.12 -0.42 6.40
C GLU A 243 18.96 -1.03 7.51
N VAL A 244 18.31 -1.55 8.55
CA VAL A 244 18.94 -2.00 9.80
C VAL A 244 18.56 -3.46 10.09
N GLU A 245 19.54 -4.27 10.48
CA GLU A 245 19.34 -5.66 10.89
C GLU A 245 18.46 -5.74 12.13
N GLU A 246 17.33 -6.44 12.09
CA GLU A 246 16.42 -6.54 13.24
C GLU A 246 15.83 -5.18 13.71
N ASP A 247 14.57 -5.16 14.12
CA ASP A 247 13.77 -3.96 14.47
C ASP A 247 13.50 -2.91 13.35
N GLN A 248 14.38 -2.76 12.34
CA GLN A 248 14.28 -1.83 11.17
C GLN A 248 13.96 -0.37 11.51
N THR A 249 14.15 0.00 12.78
CA THR A 249 14.11 1.36 13.32
C THR A 249 15.53 1.80 13.62
N TYR A 250 15.86 3.07 13.44
CA TYR A 250 17.10 3.66 13.95
C TYR A 250 16.83 5.05 14.50
N LEU A 251 17.72 5.50 15.38
CA LEU A 251 17.65 6.83 15.98
C LEU A 251 18.38 7.83 15.11
N VAL A 252 17.65 8.88 14.72
CA VAL A 252 18.21 10.04 14.05
C VAL A 252 18.04 11.24 14.94
N GLN A 253 19.18 11.79 15.39
CA GLN A 253 19.26 12.82 16.42
C GLN A 253 18.37 12.49 17.63
N GLY A 254 18.19 11.19 17.90
CA GLY A 254 17.37 10.64 18.97
C GLY A 254 15.95 10.14 18.62
N ALA A 255 15.49 10.14 17.37
CA ALA A 255 14.08 9.83 17.01
C ALA A 255 13.90 8.63 16.04
N ALA A 256 12.71 7.96 16.05
CA ALA A 256 12.39 6.71 15.32
C ALA A 256 11.19 6.83 14.32
N VAL A 257 11.03 5.90 13.34
CA VAL A 257 10.48 6.23 11.98
C VAL A 257 9.81 5.05 11.17
N HIS A 258 8.54 5.03 10.59
CA HIS A 258 7.96 3.98 9.62
C HIS A 258 6.43 4.10 9.09
N ASN A 259 5.84 3.39 8.03
CA ASN A 259 4.34 3.31 7.68
C ASN A 259 3.64 2.29 6.62
N CYS A 260 2.40 1.72 6.86
CA CYS A 260 1.44 0.83 6.06
C CYS A 260 0.27 0.13 6.91
N GLN A 261 -1.01 0.00 6.47
CA GLN A 261 -2.09 -0.74 7.20
C GLN A 261 -2.00 -2.29 7.13
N ASN A 262 -1.62 -2.86 5.98
CA ASN A 262 -1.32 -4.30 5.82
C ASN A 262 0.17 -4.59 6.07
N TRP A 263 0.82 -3.82 6.96
CA TRP A 263 2.26 -3.86 7.18
C TRP A 263 2.81 -5.24 7.55
N LEU A 264 2.01 -6.06 8.25
CA LEU A 264 2.38 -7.42 8.63
C LEU A 264 2.76 -8.28 7.41
N THR A 265 2.11 -8.10 6.26
CA THR A 265 2.40 -8.84 5.03
C THR A 265 3.30 -8.06 4.07
N SER A 266 3.06 -6.76 3.92
CA SER A 266 3.79 -5.91 2.97
C SER A 266 5.23 -5.63 3.41
N GLN A 267 5.49 -5.63 4.72
CA GLN A 267 6.80 -5.38 5.30
C GLN A 267 7.46 -6.66 5.83
N ALA A 268 6.91 -7.87 5.65
CA ALA A 268 7.51 -9.08 6.23
C ALA A 268 8.99 -9.32 5.86
N LEU A 269 9.40 -8.83 4.69
CA LEU A 269 10.79 -8.90 4.20
C LEU A 269 11.60 -7.61 4.44
N ARG A 270 10.97 -6.59 5.01
CA ARG A 270 11.51 -5.24 5.23
C ARG A 270 11.49 -4.80 6.69
N ASP A 271 10.67 -5.41 7.54
CA ASP A 271 10.50 -5.18 8.98
C ASP A 271 10.40 -6.55 9.68
N PRO A 272 11.38 -6.95 10.50
CA PRO A 272 11.39 -8.23 11.20
C PRO A 272 10.33 -8.32 12.31
N ARG A 273 9.64 -7.22 12.65
CA ARG A 273 8.44 -7.24 13.50
C ARG A 273 7.18 -7.56 12.70
N ALA A 274 7.21 -7.46 11.37
CA ALA A 274 6.15 -7.92 10.49
C ALA A 274 6.23 -9.44 10.36
N VAL A 275 5.85 -10.13 11.43
CA VAL A 275 5.94 -11.60 11.50
C VAL A 275 4.67 -12.20 10.94
N VAL A 276 4.71 -12.54 9.65
CA VAL A 276 3.69 -13.37 9.01
C VAL A 276 4.39 -14.57 8.37
N PRO A 277 4.26 -15.77 8.95
CA PRO A 277 4.82 -16.96 8.34
C PRO A 277 4.04 -17.28 7.06
N PRO A 278 4.71 -17.60 5.95
CA PRO A 278 4.03 -18.06 4.75
C PRO A 278 3.41 -19.43 5.03
N GLN A 279 2.18 -19.60 4.58
CA GLN A 279 1.47 -20.87 4.62
C GLN A 279 1.53 -21.50 3.23
N GLU A 280 2.14 -22.68 3.13
CA GLU A 280 2.09 -23.48 1.90
C GLU A 280 0.65 -23.83 1.55
N VAL A 281 0.31 -23.65 0.28
CA VAL A 281 -1.03 -23.96 -0.21
C VAL A 281 -0.97 -24.16 -1.72
N SER A 282 -1.72 -25.15 -2.20
CA SER A 282 -1.93 -25.41 -3.62
C SER A 282 -3.14 -24.64 -4.18
N PRO A 283 -3.20 -24.42 -5.51
CA PRO A 283 -4.38 -23.86 -6.16
C PRO A 283 -5.68 -24.61 -5.82
N GLN A 284 -5.63 -25.95 -5.83
CA GLN A 284 -6.79 -26.81 -5.58
C GLN A 284 -7.28 -26.70 -4.13
N GLU A 285 -6.38 -26.52 -3.17
CA GLU A 285 -6.76 -26.28 -1.77
C GLU A 285 -7.48 -24.94 -1.61
N LEU A 286 -7.03 -23.88 -2.27
CA LEU A 286 -7.72 -22.58 -2.27
C LEU A 286 -9.11 -22.68 -2.89
N VAL A 287 -9.25 -23.35 -4.04
CA VAL A 287 -10.56 -23.58 -4.68
C VAL A 287 -11.48 -24.40 -3.77
N SER A 288 -10.94 -25.46 -3.15
CA SER A 288 -11.70 -26.29 -2.21
C SER A 288 -12.14 -25.50 -0.97
N LEU A 289 -11.28 -24.64 -0.42
CA LEU A 289 -11.61 -23.73 0.68
C LEU A 289 -12.73 -22.75 0.28
N ALA A 290 -12.65 -22.16 -0.91
CA ALA A 290 -13.69 -21.27 -1.41
C ALA A 290 -15.05 -21.96 -1.42
N HIS A 291 -15.16 -23.16 -2.02
CA HIS A 291 -16.41 -23.92 -2.03
C HIS A 291 -16.88 -24.33 -0.64
N ARG A 292 -15.98 -24.84 0.22
CA ARG A 292 -16.34 -25.23 1.60
C ARG A 292 -16.96 -24.09 2.39
N HIS A 293 -16.55 -22.85 2.14
CA HIS A 293 -17.08 -21.67 2.81
C HIS A 293 -18.18 -20.94 2.03
N GLY A 294 -18.65 -21.51 0.92
CA GLY A 294 -19.68 -20.90 0.07
C GLY A 294 -19.24 -19.60 -0.59
N ALA A 295 -17.93 -19.42 -0.79
CA ALA A 295 -17.41 -18.30 -1.57
C ALA A 295 -17.73 -18.49 -3.06
N ARG A 296 -18.13 -17.39 -3.70
CA ARG A 296 -18.39 -17.34 -5.14
C ARG A 296 -17.30 -16.60 -5.89
N ILE A 297 -16.48 -15.86 -5.14
CA ILE A 297 -15.39 -15.05 -5.64
C ILE A 297 -14.09 -15.53 -4.99
N ILE A 298 -13.03 -15.54 -5.76
CA ILE A 298 -11.65 -15.66 -5.26
C ILE A 298 -10.87 -14.39 -5.61
N THR A 299 -10.15 -13.83 -4.65
CA THR A 299 -9.55 -12.48 -4.75
C THR A 299 -8.07 -12.51 -4.42
N SER A 300 -7.23 -11.97 -5.31
CA SER A 300 -5.83 -11.65 -5.02
C SER A 300 -5.73 -10.22 -4.45
N THR A 301 -5.20 -10.06 -3.22
CA THR A 301 -5.30 -8.82 -2.43
C THR A 301 -4.30 -8.76 -1.25
N TYR A 302 -4.58 -7.91 -0.25
CA TYR A 302 -3.83 -7.55 0.96
C TYR A 302 -2.61 -6.67 0.71
N ASN A 303 -1.59 -7.23 0.08
CA ASN A 303 -0.42 -6.48 -0.32
C ASN A 303 -0.62 -5.97 -1.77
N GLU A 304 0.43 -5.98 -2.60
CA GLU A 304 0.24 -5.72 -4.02
C GLU A 304 0.11 -7.06 -4.79
N PRO A 305 -1.05 -7.39 -5.37
CA PRO A 305 -1.21 -8.65 -6.11
C PRO A 305 -0.46 -8.67 -7.45
N LEU A 306 -0.19 -7.51 -8.07
CA LEU A 306 0.50 -7.43 -9.37
C LEU A 306 1.89 -8.09 -9.34
N ILE A 307 2.63 -7.90 -8.23
CA ILE A 307 3.95 -8.53 -8.04
C ILE A 307 3.89 -10.04 -7.83
N THR A 308 2.69 -10.64 -7.74
CA THR A 308 2.47 -12.08 -7.56
C THR A 308 1.52 -12.68 -8.61
N SER A 309 1.40 -12.03 -9.77
CA SER A 309 0.41 -12.38 -10.79
C SER A 309 0.55 -13.80 -11.35
N GLU A 310 1.77 -14.32 -11.47
CA GLU A 310 2.01 -15.71 -11.91
C GLU A 310 1.33 -16.71 -10.96
N TRP A 311 1.47 -16.52 -9.64
CA TRP A 311 0.78 -17.34 -8.65
C TRP A 311 -0.74 -17.14 -8.70
N ALA A 312 -1.21 -15.89 -8.81
CA ALA A 312 -2.63 -15.61 -8.89
C ALA A 312 -3.29 -16.30 -10.11
N VAL A 313 -2.64 -16.32 -11.26
CA VAL A 313 -3.13 -17.01 -12.47
C VAL A 313 -3.17 -18.54 -12.27
N GLU A 314 -2.18 -19.14 -11.61
CA GLU A 314 -2.25 -20.57 -11.26
C GLU A 314 -3.41 -20.92 -10.34
N VAL A 315 -3.78 -20.01 -9.44
CA VAL A 315 -4.96 -20.15 -8.58
C VAL A 315 -6.25 -19.95 -9.38
N PHE A 316 -6.28 -18.96 -10.27
CA PHE A 316 -7.47 -18.58 -11.02
C PHE A 316 -7.85 -19.57 -12.11
N ARG A 317 -6.89 -20.27 -12.71
CA ARG A 317 -7.15 -21.29 -13.73
C ARG A 317 -8.10 -22.40 -13.23
N PRO A 318 -7.82 -23.13 -12.14
CA PRO A 318 -8.76 -24.10 -11.59
C PRO A 318 -9.97 -23.44 -10.93
N ALA A 319 -9.86 -22.23 -10.37
CA ALA A 319 -10.99 -21.53 -9.77
C ALA A 319 -12.08 -21.20 -10.82
N ARG A 320 -11.69 -20.69 -11.99
CA ARG A 320 -12.61 -20.45 -13.10
C ARG A 320 -13.23 -21.74 -13.62
N ALA A 321 -12.44 -22.81 -13.76
CA ALA A 321 -12.96 -24.13 -14.15
C ALA A 321 -14.00 -24.65 -13.15
N ALA A 322 -13.91 -24.25 -11.88
CA ALA A 322 -14.86 -24.57 -10.83
C ALA A 322 -16.00 -23.55 -10.66
N GLY A 323 -16.14 -22.58 -11.59
CA GLY A 323 -17.24 -21.61 -11.60
C GLY A 323 -17.07 -20.44 -10.61
N LEU A 324 -15.87 -20.21 -10.08
CA LEU A 324 -15.58 -19.06 -9.23
C LEU A 324 -15.24 -17.83 -10.08
N VAL A 325 -15.74 -16.67 -9.66
CA VAL A 325 -15.35 -15.38 -10.21
C VAL A 325 -13.99 -14.99 -9.65
N CYS A 326 -13.05 -14.60 -10.50
CA CYS A 326 -11.71 -14.22 -10.07
C CYS A 326 -11.53 -12.70 -10.08
N SER A 327 -10.85 -12.17 -9.05
CA SER A 327 -10.79 -10.73 -8.80
C SER A 327 -9.45 -10.24 -8.25
N TYR A 328 -9.14 -8.98 -8.51
CA TYR A 328 -7.94 -8.28 -8.00
C TYR A 328 -8.34 -7.07 -7.16
N VAL A 329 -7.58 -6.79 -6.10
CA VAL A 329 -7.63 -5.57 -5.30
C VAL A 329 -6.21 -5.03 -5.17
N SER A 330 -5.90 -3.93 -5.82
CA SER A 330 -4.52 -3.47 -6.08
C SER A 330 -4.37 -1.96 -5.95
N ASN A 331 -3.13 -1.49 -5.75
CA ASN A 331 -2.78 -0.08 -5.79
C ASN A 331 -2.83 0.54 -7.20
N GLY A 332 -2.98 -0.27 -8.25
CA GLY A 332 -3.11 0.19 -9.63
C GLY A 332 -1.80 0.58 -10.30
N ASN A 333 -0.64 0.19 -9.77
CA ASN A 333 0.66 0.40 -10.40
C ASN A 333 0.95 -0.63 -11.51
N GLY A 334 0.01 -0.80 -12.45
CA GLY A 334 0.05 -1.84 -13.49
C GLY A 334 0.99 -1.56 -14.65
N THR A 335 1.07 -2.49 -15.60
CA THR A 335 1.76 -2.35 -16.89
C THR A 335 0.89 -3.02 -17.98
N PRO A 336 1.06 -2.69 -19.27
CA PRO A 336 0.39 -3.42 -20.34
C PRO A 336 0.57 -4.94 -20.23
N GLU A 337 1.80 -5.39 -19.99
CA GLU A 337 2.18 -6.79 -19.96
C GLU A 337 1.46 -7.56 -18.85
N VAL A 338 1.43 -7.02 -17.62
CA VAL A 338 0.73 -7.69 -16.51
C VAL A 338 -0.79 -7.64 -16.68
N LEU A 339 -1.34 -6.53 -17.22
CA LEU A 339 -2.78 -6.43 -17.45
C LEU A 339 -3.24 -7.38 -18.55
N ASP A 340 -2.46 -7.56 -19.61
CA ASP A 340 -2.75 -8.52 -20.68
C ASP A 340 -2.60 -9.96 -20.19
N TYR A 341 -1.61 -10.23 -19.35
CA TYR A 341 -1.39 -11.55 -18.74
C TYR A 341 -2.56 -11.99 -17.85
N ILE A 342 -3.13 -11.08 -17.05
CA ILE A 342 -4.24 -11.41 -16.13
C ILE A 342 -5.63 -11.31 -16.78
N GLN A 343 -5.79 -10.57 -17.88
CA GLN A 343 -7.08 -10.32 -18.54
C GLN A 343 -7.91 -11.58 -18.79
N PRO A 344 -7.33 -12.72 -19.26
CA PRO A 344 -8.12 -13.93 -19.51
C PRO A 344 -8.69 -14.57 -18.24
N TRP A 345 -8.18 -14.19 -17.06
CA TRP A 345 -8.47 -14.85 -15.80
C TRP A 345 -9.30 -14.00 -14.86
N VAL A 346 -9.26 -12.66 -14.99
CA VAL A 346 -9.85 -11.72 -14.04
C VAL A 346 -11.15 -11.12 -14.59
N SER A 347 -12.21 -11.13 -13.79
CA SER A 347 -13.50 -10.50 -14.13
C SER A 347 -13.73 -9.20 -13.37
N LEU A 348 -13.22 -9.08 -12.15
CA LEU A 348 -13.40 -7.92 -11.28
C LEU A 348 -12.05 -7.35 -10.87
N TYR A 349 -11.90 -6.03 -10.91
CA TYR A 349 -10.70 -5.35 -10.47
C TYR A 349 -11.08 -4.14 -9.62
N LYS A 350 -10.43 -3.98 -8.49
CA LYS A 350 -10.54 -2.78 -7.66
C LYS A 350 -9.19 -2.09 -7.58
N VAL A 351 -9.20 -0.78 -7.85
CA VAL A 351 -8.00 0.07 -7.79
C VAL A 351 -8.11 1.02 -6.61
N ASP A 352 -7.07 1.09 -5.79
CA ASP A 352 -6.90 2.15 -4.79
C ASP A 352 -6.31 3.41 -5.42
N LEU A 353 -7.15 4.37 -5.78
CA LEU A 353 -6.73 5.71 -6.18
C LEU A 353 -6.48 6.53 -4.91
N LYS A 354 -5.24 6.50 -4.43
CA LYS A 354 -4.83 7.02 -3.10
C LYS A 354 -4.78 8.54 -3.02
N SER A 355 -4.60 9.23 -4.13
CA SER A 355 -4.53 10.69 -4.22
C SER A 355 -4.70 11.12 -5.68
N PHE A 356 -4.93 12.41 -5.91
CA PHE A 356 -4.83 13.06 -7.22
C PHE A 356 -3.70 14.11 -7.26
N ARG A 357 -2.66 13.90 -6.44
CA ARG A 357 -1.42 14.69 -6.44
C ARG A 357 -0.27 13.75 -6.76
N ASP A 358 0.45 13.99 -7.86
CA ASP A 358 1.57 13.11 -8.25
C ASP A 358 2.63 13.00 -7.16
N ARG A 359 2.89 14.11 -6.43
CA ARG A 359 3.85 14.13 -5.31
C ARG A 359 3.59 13.02 -4.28
N HIS A 360 2.32 12.77 -3.93
CA HIS A 360 1.95 11.75 -2.95
C HIS A 360 2.23 10.34 -3.47
N TYR A 361 2.13 10.10 -4.78
CA TYR A 361 2.57 8.82 -5.35
C TYR A 361 4.07 8.70 -5.42
N ARG A 362 4.80 9.77 -5.73
CA ARG A 362 6.27 9.77 -5.75
C ARG A 362 6.83 9.41 -4.38
N GLU A 363 6.23 9.91 -3.30
CA GLU A 363 6.56 9.53 -1.91
C GLU A 363 6.41 8.02 -1.65
N LEU A 364 5.43 7.39 -2.32
CA LEU A 364 5.19 5.93 -2.27
C LEU A 364 6.03 5.15 -3.29
N GLY A 365 6.84 5.80 -4.12
CA GLY A 365 7.58 5.15 -5.22
C GLY A 365 6.74 4.84 -6.46
N GLY A 366 5.54 5.38 -6.59
CA GLY A 366 4.69 5.26 -7.79
C GLY A 366 4.57 6.58 -8.54
N THR A 367 3.72 6.62 -9.57
CA THR A 367 3.27 7.86 -10.21
C THR A 367 1.75 7.86 -10.35
N LEU A 368 1.13 9.04 -10.23
CA LEU A 368 -0.32 9.19 -10.43
C LEU A 368 -0.70 8.76 -11.84
N ASP A 369 0.06 9.22 -12.84
CA ASP A 369 -0.17 8.90 -14.25
C ASP A 369 -0.27 7.40 -14.50
N ARG A 370 0.52 6.59 -13.79
CA ARG A 370 0.49 5.14 -13.93
C ARG A 370 -0.81 4.54 -13.43
N VAL A 371 -1.32 5.03 -12.31
CA VAL A 371 -2.60 4.59 -11.74
C VAL A 371 -3.76 5.04 -12.62
N LEU A 372 -3.75 6.29 -13.10
CA LEU A 372 -4.76 6.80 -14.02
C LEU A 372 -4.71 6.10 -15.39
N TRP A 373 -3.54 5.68 -15.85
CA TRP A 373 -3.44 4.84 -17.04
C TRP A 373 -4.05 3.45 -16.77
N THR A 374 -3.73 2.83 -15.63
CA THR A 374 -4.21 1.49 -15.27
C THR A 374 -5.73 1.43 -15.17
N ILE A 375 -6.38 2.44 -14.56
CA ILE A 375 -7.85 2.52 -14.46
C ILE A 375 -8.48 2.52 -15.86
N ARG A 376 -8.02 3.38 -16.77
CA ARG A 376 -8.50 3.40 -18.17
C ARG A 376 -8.26 2.08 -18.88
N ALA A 377 -7.05 1.55 -18.75
CA ALA A 377 -6.63 0.31 -19.39
C ALA A 377 -7.47 -0.91 -18.94
N LEU A 378 -7.88 -0.96 -17.66
CA LEU A 378 -8.77 -2.00 -17.14
C LEU A 378 -10.19 -1.87 -17.70
N HIS A 379 -10.74 -0.65 -17.73
CA HIS A 379 -12.05 -0.37 -18.29
C HIS A 379 -12.12 -0.73 -19.79
N GLU A 380 -11.11 -0.35 -20.57
CA GLU A 380 -11.00 -0.67 -22.00
C GLU A 380 -10.88 -2.19 -22.27
N ARG A 381 -10.34 -2.95 -21.31
CA ARG A 381 -10.26 -4.42 -21.38
C ARG A 381 -11.57 -5.13 -21.00
N GLY A 382 -12.61 -4.37 -20.64
CA GLY A 382 -13.92 -4.91 -20.25
C GLY A 382 -13.92 -5.60 -18.88
N ILE A 383 -12.94 -5.32 -18.03
CA ILE A 383 -12.89 -5.83 -16.66
C ILE A 383 -13.77 -4.93 -15.79
N TRP A 384 -14.67 -5.52 -14.97
CA TRP A 384 -15.52 -4.73 -14.07
C TRP A 384 -14.65 -4.00 -13.05
N LEU A 385 -14.78 -2.67 -12.97
CA LEU A 385 -13.90 -1.80 -12.21
C LEU A 385 -14.66 -1.06 -11.11
N GLU A 386 -14.15 -1.12 -9.89
CA GLU A 386 -14.57 -0.24 -8.78
C GLU A 386 -13.34 0.48 -8.20
N ILE A 387 -13.51 1.74 -7.79
CA ILE A 387 -12.40 2.58 -7.33
C ILE A 387 -12.58 2.93 -5.87
N VAL A 388 -11.51 2.80 -5.08
CA VAL A 388 -11.49 3.24 -3.69
C VAL A 388 -10.51 4.37 -3.49
N THR A 389 -10.93 5.37 -2.73
CA THR A 389 -10.06 6.40 -2.17
C THR A 389 -10.23 6.39 -0.64
N LEU A 390 -9.19 5.96 0.06
CA LEU A 390 -9.10 6.10 1.51
C LEU A 390 -8.82 7.57 1.83
N LEU A 391 -9.79 8.26 2.41
CA LEU A 391 -9.65 9.69 2.73
C LEU A 391 -8.86 9.86 4.01
N VAL A 392 -7.74 10.55 3.95
CA VAL A 392 -6.88 10.91 5.07
C VAL A 392 -6.99 12.43 5.27
N PRO A 393 -7.51 12.89 6.41
CA PRO A 393 -7.67 14.32 6.68
C PRO A 393 -6.37 15.11 6.52
N GLY A 394 -6.41 16.21 5.78
CA GLY A 394 -5.26 17.08 5.53
C GLY A 394 -4.28 16.56 4.48
N PHE A 395 -4.50 15.37 3.93
CA PHE A 395 -3.62 14.75 2.93
C PHE A 395 -4.26 14.70 1.54
N ASN A 396 -5.45 14.10 1.41
CA ASN A 396 -6.12 13.89 0.12
C ASN A 396 -7.64 14.19 0.17
N ASP A 397 -8.12 14.92 1.18
CA ASP A 397 -9.55 15.18 1.40
C ASP A 397 -9.99 16.60 0.99
N SER A 398 -9.16 17.36 0.30
CA SER A 398 -9.53 18.72 -0.17
C SER A 398 -10.63 18.65 -1.24
N ASP A 399 -11.53 19.63 -1.25
CA ASP A 399 -12.65 19.66 -2.21
C ASP A 399 -12.15 19.71 -3.66
N GLU A 400 -11.03 20.39 -3.91
CA GLU A 400 -10.38 20.44 -5.21
C GLU A 400 -9.92 19.05 -5.65
N GLU A 401 -9.20 18.32 -4.79
CA GLU A 401 -8.69 16.99 -5.11
C GLU A 401 -9.83 15.97 -5.32
N LEU A 402 -10.85 16.00 -4.47
CA LEU A 402 -12.03 15.14 -4.60
C LEU A 402 -12.82 15.43 -5.88
N THR A 403 -12.94 16.70 -6.26
CA THR A 403 -13.57 17.13 -7.52
C THR A 403 -12.79 16.61 -8.72
N GLU A 404 -11.46 16.70 -8.69
CA GLU A 404 -10.60 16.21 -9.77
C GLU A 404 -10.66 14.68 -9.92
N ILE A 405 -10.68 13.94 -8.79
CA ILE A 405 -10.91 12.49 -8.80
C ILE A 405 -12.24 12.17 -9.47
N ALA A 406 -13.33 12.80 -9.02
CA ALA A 406 -14.66 12.52 -9.54
C ALA A 406 -14.77 12.83 -11.04
N ARG A 407 -14.25 13.99 -11.49
CA ARG A 407 -14.21 14.36 -12.91
C ARG A 407 -13.39 13.38 -13.75
N TYR A 408 -12.25 12.95 -13.24
CA TYR A 408 -11.43 11.95 -13.90
C TYR A 408 -12.22 10.63 -14.05
N LEU A 409 -12.87 10.15 -12.99
CA LEU A 409 -13.65 8.92 -13.05
C LEU A 409 -14.81 9.03 -14.04
N VAL A 410 -15.56 10.15 -14.03
CA VAL A 410 -16.61 10.43 -15.01
C VAL A 410 -16.07 10.43 -16.45
N SER A 411 -14.85 10.96 -16.65
CA SER A 411 -14.21 10.94 -17.98
C SER A 411 -13.85 9.53 -18.48
N VAL A 412 -13.69 8.56 -17.57
CA VAL A 412 -13.53 7.14 -17.92
C VAL A 412 -14.90 6.50 -18.12
N SER A 413 -15.78 6.61 -17.12
CA SER A 413 -17.20 6.25 -17.20
C SER A 413 -17.94 6.72 -15.94
N PRO A 414 -19.12 7.37 -16.06
CA PRO A 414 -19.95 7.76 -14.91
C PRO A 414 -20.51 6.54 -14.13
N ASP A 415 -20.42 5.34 -14.72
CA ASP A 415 -20.92 4.09 -14.16
C ASP A 415 -19.91 3.40 -13.23
N ILE A 416 -18.66 3.87 -13.16
CA ILE A 416 -17.65 3.33 -12.25
C ILE A 416 -18.04 3.68 -10.80
N PRO A 417 -18.29 2.68 -9.93
CA PRO A 417 -18.49 2.94 -8.52
C PRO A 417 -17.25 3.56 -7.88
N TRP A 418 -17.44 4.71 -7.22
CA TRP A 418 -16.41 5.32 -6.40
C TRP A 418 -16.72 5.17 -4.92
N HIS A 419 -15.77 4.62 -4.18
CA HIS A 419 -15.87 4.38 -2.75
C HIS A 419 -14.93 5.32 -2.02
N VAL A 420 -15.49 6.20 -1.19
CA VAL A 420 -14.75 7.03 -0.25
C VAL A 420 -14.79 6.37 1.13
N THR A 421 -13.64 5.93 1.63
CA THR A 421 -13.56 5.15 2.88
C THR A 421 -12.83 5.91 3.96
N ALA A 422 -13.28 5.75 5.21
CA ALA A 422 -12.61 6.35 6.35
C ALA A 422 -11.24 5.72 6.62
N PHE A 423 -10.24 6.58 6.76
CA PHE A 423 -8.98 6.25 7.39
C PHE A 423 -9.18 6.12 8.90
N HIS A 424 -8.45 5.18 9.49
CA HIS A 424 -8.19 5.13 10.91
C HIS A 424 -6.68 5.01 11.10
N LYS A 425 -6.18 5.62 12.17
CA LYS A 425 -4.78 5.51 12.57
C LYS A 425 -4.40 4.04 12.71
N ASP A 426 -3.33 3.64 12.03
CA ASP A 426 -2.86 2.27 12.09
C ASP A 426 -1.36 2.18 11.82
N TYR A 427 -0.73 1.13 12.34
CA TYR A 427 0.72 0.89 12.27
C TYR A 427 1.54 2.08 12.76
N LYS A 428 1.90 3.02 11.90
CA LYS A 428 2.68 4.21 12.27
C LYS A 428 2.06 5.50 11.71
N MET A 429 0.82 5.49 11.20
CA MET A 429 0.23 6.71 10.63
C MET A 429 -0.64 7.32 11.73
N THR A 430 0.01 7.98 12.69
CA THR A 430 -0.65 8.47 13.91
C THR A 430 -0.95 9.97 13.90
N GLY A 431 -0.40 10.71 12.93
CA GLY A 431 -0.57 12.16 12.80
C GLY A 431 -1.99 12.61 12.45
N PRO A 432 -2.54 12.23 11.28
CA PRO A 432 -3.89 12.62 10.88
C PRO A 432 -4.94 12.02 11.82
N GLU A 433 -5.96 12.79 12.20
CA GLU A 433 -7.12 12.25 12.89
C GLU A 433 -7.86 11.22 12.05
N ASP A 434 -8.63 10.34 12.71
CA ASP A 434 -9.53 9.42 12.01
C ASP A 434 -10.53 10.22 11.16
N THR A 435 -10.87 9.68 9.99
CA THR A 435 -11.75 10.39 9.07
C THR A 435 -13.15 10.51 9.65
N GLY A 436 -13.57 11.74 9.90
CA GLY A 436 -14.91 12.02 10.36
C GLY A 436 -15.97 11.71 9.31
N VAL A 437 -17.18 11.35 9.77
CA VAL A 437 -18.37 11.12 8.93
C VAL A 437 -18.63 12.31 7.99
N ALA A 438 -18.47 13.55 8.48
CA ALA A 438 -18.69 14.75 7.67
C ALA A 438 -17.77 14.82 6.43
N THR A 439 -16.52 14.38 6.53
CA THR A 439 -15.59 14.32 5.40
C THR A 439 -16.03 13.30 4.36
N LEU A 440 -16.52 12.14 4.79
CA LEU A 440 -17.05 11.13 3.87
C LEU A 440 -18.31 11.61 3.15
N LEU A 441 -19.25 12.20 3.88
CA LEU A 441 -20.49 12.74 3.30
C LEU A 441 -20.19 13.87 2.30
N ARG A 442 -19.24 14.75 2.63
CA ARG A 442 -18.77 15.82 1.72
C ARG A 442 -18.21 15.25 0.43
N ALA A 443 -17.31 14.27 0.53
CA ALA A 443 -16.71 13.63 -0.63
C ALA A 443 -17.74 12.89 -1.50
N ALA A 444 -18.69 12.21 -0.87
CA ALA A 444 -19.75 11.51 -1.58
C ALA A 444 -20.67 12.47 -2.35
N GLU A 445 -21.01 13.61 -1.75
CA GLU A 445 -21.77 14.68 -2.40
C GLU A 445 -21.02 15.27 -3.60
N ILE A 446 -19.71 15.53 -3.46
CA ILE A 446 -18.86 16.00 -4.56
C ILE A 446 -18.90 15.00 -5.71
N GLY A 447 -18.69 13.71 -5.44
CA GLY A 447 -18.72 12.66 -6.46
C GLY A 447 -20.03 12.64 -7.24
N ARG A 448 -21.17 12.71 -6.53
CA ARG A 448 -22.50 12.77 -7.14
C ARG A 448 -22.69 14.04 -7.98
N ARG A 449 -22.28 15.20 -7.46
CA ARG A 449 -22.39 16.50 -8.14
C ARG A 449 -21.61 16.55 -9.44
N GLU A 450 -20.42 15.96 -9.48
CA GLU A 450 -19.59 15.92 -10.69
C GLU A 450 -20.08 14.89 -11.72
N GLY A 451 -21.09 14.06 -11.38
CA GLY A 451 -21.81 13.23 -12.34
C GLY A 451 -21.61 11.72 -12.18
N LEU A 452 -20.98 11.25 -11.11
CA LEU A 452 -20.91 9.81 -10.83
C LEU A 452 -22.30 9.27 -10.46
N HIS A 453 -22.70 8.17 -11.09
CA HIS A 453 -23.99 7.52 -10.81
C HIS A 453 -23.97 6.79 -9.46
N PHE A 454 -22.81 6.28 -9.05
CA PHE A 454 -22.65 5.46 -7.85
C PHE A 454 -21.46 5.96 -7.04
N VAL A 455 -21.76 6.52 -5.87
CA VAL A 455 -20.76 6.92 -4.89
C VAL A 455 -21.14 6.30 -3.56
N TYR A 456 -20.15 5.70 -2.91
CA TYR A 456 -20.32 5.00 -1.65
C TYR A 456 -19.42 5.59 -0.58
N ALA A 457 -19.97 5.85 0.59
CA ALA A 457 -19.20 6.16 1.78
C ALA A 457 -19.10 4.91 2.65
N GLY A 458 -17.93 4.66 3.26
CA GLY A 458 -17.72 3.41 3.97
C GLY A 458 -16.68 3.45 5.08
N ASN A 459 -16.49 2.28 5.69
CA ASN A 459 -15.63 2.02 6.84
C ASN A 459 -16.09 2.65 8.17
N ILE A 460 -17.32 3.17 8.24
CA ILE A 460 -18.00 3.59 9.49
C ILE A 460 -19.45 3.06 9.48
N PRO A 461 -19.67 1.77 9.79
CA PRO A 461 -20.94 1.10 9.56
C PRO A 461 -22.16 1.80 10.19
N GLY A 462 -23.15 2.13 9.36
CA GLY A 462 -24.40 2.76 9.75
C GLY A 462 -24.31 4.26 10.06
N ALA A 463 -23.14 4.89 9.90
CA ALA A 463 -22.94 6.30 10.21
C ALA A 463 -23.09 7.23 9.00
N VAL A 464 -23.09 6.70 7.78
CA VAL A 464 -23.08 7.48 6.53
C VAL A 464 -24.42 7.46 5.77
N GLY A 465 -25.49 6.96 6.40
CA GLY A 465 -26.85 7.07 5.88
C GLY A 465 -27.05 6.42 4.51
N GLU A 466 -27.60 7.20 3.55
CA GLU A 466 -27.92 6.67 2.22
C GLU A 466 -26.68 6.21 1.44
N TRP A 467 -25.50 6.71 1.77
CA TRP A 467 -24.27 6.46 1.02
C TRP A 467 -23.68 5.04 1.22
N GLU A 468 -24.27 4.18 2.07
CA GLU A 468 -23.96 2.73 2.10
C GLU A 468 -24.75 1.94 1.04
N ASN A 469 -25.82 2.53 0.51
CA ASN A 469 -26.85 1.85 -0.26
C ASN A 469 -26.75 2.14 -1.75
N THR A 470 -27.21 1.18 -2.56
CA THR A 470 -27.31 1.37 -4.01
C THR A 470 -28.69 1.88 -4.37
N TYR A 471 -28.74 3.06 -5.00
CA TYR A 471 -29.97 3.65 -5.54
C TYR A 471 -29.96 3.67 -7.07
N CYS A 472 -31.15 3.59 -7.66
CA CYS A 472 -31.27 3.71 -9.11
C CYS A 472 -30.93 5.14 -9.56
N PRO A 473 -30.01 5.34 -10.52
CA PRO A 473 -29.71 6.69 -11.02
C PRO A 473 -30.86 7.28 -11.86
N GLY A 474 -31.83 6.46 -12.29
CA GLY A 474 -32.98 6.91 -13.07
C GLY A 474 -34.17 7.35 -12.22
N CYS A 475 -34.56 6.56 -11.22
CA CYS A 475 -35.77 6.81 -10.43
C CYS A 475 -35.53 6.96 -8.92
N ARG A 476 -34.26 6.90 -8.47
CA ARG A 476 -33.85 6.99 -7.06
C ARG A 476 -34.46 5.93 -6.13
N ALA A 477 -35.07 4.87 -6.67
CA ALA A 477 -35.52 3.74 -5.86
C ALA A 477 -34.33 3.06 -5.18
N LEU A 478 -34.48 2.71 -3.90
CA LEU A 478 -33.52 1.87 -3.17
C LEU A 478 -33.47 0.48 -3.81
N LEU A 479 -32.29 0.08 -4.27
CA LEU A 479 -32.06 -1.19 -4.98
C LEU A 479 -31.36 -2.21 -4.10
N ILE A 480 -30.32 -1.78 -3.38
CA ILE A 480 -29.58 -2.63 -2.45
C ILE A 480 -29.39 -1.87 -1.15
N GLU A 481 -29.91 -2.44 -0.07
CA GLU A 481 -29.75 -1.92 1.28
C GLU A 481 -28.60 -2.64 1.97
N ARG A 482 -27.72 -1.88 2.62
CA ARG A 482 -26.56 -2.35 3.35
C ARG A 482 -26.51 -1.72 4.74
N ARG A 483 -25.81 -2.42 5.62
CA ARG A 483 -25.28 -1.86 6.87
C ARG A 483 -23.83 -2.28 7.02
N GLY A 484 -22.90 -1.36 6.80
CA GLY A 484 -21.49 -1.72 6.62
C GLY A 484 -21.30 -2.75 5.50
N PHE A 485 -20.64 -3.87 5.79
CA PHE A 485 -20.39 -4.93 4.81
C PHE A 485 -21.50 -5.99 4.68
N ARG A 486 -22.66 -5.78 5.29
CA ARG A 486 -23.79 -6.72 5.21
C ARG A 486 -24.87 -6.18 4.29
N VAL A 487 -25.26 -6.99 3.31
CA VAL A 487 -26.47 -6.74 2.50
C VAL A 487 -27.69 -7.15 3.30
N MET A 488 -28.61 -6.20 3.49
CA MET A 488 -29.87 -6.39 4.19
C MET A 488 -30.99 -6.76 3.21
N SER A 489 -30.97 -6.18 2.01
CA SER A 489 -31.92 -6.44 0.93
C SER A 489 -31.26 -6.20 -0.42
N ASN A 490 -31.54 -7.07 -1.40
CA ASN A 490 -31.10 -6.90 -2.79
C ASN A 490 -32.30 -7.10 -3.72
N ARG A 491 -32.71 -6.03 -4.41
CA ARG A 491 -33.86 -6.00 -5.33
C ARG A 491 -33.45 -6.12 -6.80
N ILE A 492 -32.16 -6.26 -7.08
CA ILE A 492 -31.58 -6.29 -8.43
C ILE A 492 -30.59 -7.44 -8.63
N PRO A 493 -30.94 -8.70 -8.34
CA PRO A 493 -30.02 -9.83 -8.51
C PRO A 493 -29.53 -10.02 -9.97
N ASP A 494 -30.30 -9.52 -10.93
CA ASP A 494 -30.02 -9.51 -12.37
C ASP A 494 -29.52 -8.15 -12.89
N GLY A 495 -29.37 -7.16 -12.01
CA GLY A 495 -28.94 -5.82 -12.38
C GLY A 495 -30.03 -4.94 -13.00
N VAL A 496 -31.32 -5.28 -12.90
CA VAL A 496 -32.39 -4.47 -13.51
C VAL A 496 -33.25 -3.81 -12.44
N CYS A 497 -33.36 -2.47 -12.48
CA CYS A 497 -34.20 -1.75 -11.53
C CYS A 497 -35.69 -2.19 -11.67
N PRO A 498 -36.35 -2.65 -10.60
CA PRO A 498 -37.73 -3.10 -10.68
C PRO A 498 -38.72 -1.94 -10.90
N SER A 499 -38.35 -0.72 -10.49
CA SER A 499 -39.24 0.45 -10.54
C SER A 499 -39.28 1.11 -11.93
N CYS A 500 -38.14 1.26 -12.60
CA CYS A 500 -38.06 1.95 -13.89
C CYS A 500 -37.41 1.14 -15.02
N ARG A 501 -37.08 -0.13 -14.77
CA ARG A 501 -36.48 -1.08 -15.74
C ARG A 501 -35.10 -0.67 -16.28
N ARG A 502 -34.48 0.37 -15.74
CA ARG A 502 -33.10 0.75 -16.08
C ARG A 502 -32.13 -0.37 -15.68
N THR A 503 -31.27 -0.77 -16.60
CA THR A 503 -30.11 -1.62 -16.32
C THR A 503 -29.11 -0.88 -15.47
N ILE A 504 -28.67 -1.52 -14.39
CA ILE A 504 -27.67 -1.02 -13.45
C ILE A 504 -26.34 -1.67 -13.83
N PRO A 505 -25.30 -0.88 -14.13
CA PRO A 505 -23.96 -1.39 -14.41
C PRO A 505 -23.44 -2.27 -13.26
N GLY A 506 -22.87 -3.42 -13.58
CA GLY A 506 -22.30 -4.34 -12.59
C GLY A 506 -22.14 -5.76 -13.11
N PHE A 507 -21.63 -6.63 -12.24
CA PHE A 507 -21.45 -8.06 -12.45
C PHE A 507 -22.50 -8.85 -11.66
N TRP A 508 -23.58 -9.25 -12.34
CA TRP A 508 -24.81 -9.83 -11.77
C TRP A 508 -24.99 -11.32 -12.14
N GLU A 509 -26.03 -11.97 -11.60
CA GLU A 509 -26.25 -13.43 -11.71
C GLU A 509 -26.22 -14.03 -13.15
N PRO A 510 -26.78 -13.40 -14.20
CA PRO A 510 -26.67 -13.94 -15.56
C PRO A 510 -25.23 -13.89 -16.13
N ALA A 511 -24.45 -12.88 -15.72
CA ALA A 511 -23.06 -12.70 -16.15
C ALA A 511 -22.09 -13.63 -15.39
N ALA A 512 -22.38 -13.91 -14.12
CA ALA A 512 -21.61 -14.87 -13.32
C ALA A 512 -21.80 -16.32 -13.80
N ALA A 513 -23.01 -16.67 -14.23
CA ALA A 513 -23.32 -18.01 -14.72
C ALA A 513 -22.66 -18.33 -16.08
N THR A 514 -22.27 -17.32 -16.87
CA THR A 514 -21.65 -17.48 -18.19
C THR A 514 -20.13 -17.64 -18.16
N LEU A 515 -19.51 -17.70 -16.98
CA LEU A 515 -18.07 -17.95 -16.80
C LEU A 515 -17.60 -19.38 -17.16
N ALA A 516 -18.50 -20.23 -17.68
CA ALA A 516 -18.17 -21.56 -18.19
C ALA A 516 -16.94 -21.51 -19.11
N PRO A 517 -16.06 -22.53 -19.06
CA PRO A 517 -14.77 -22.47 -19.72
C PRO A 517 -14.97 -22.25 -21.23
N ARG A 518 -14.33 -21.19 -21.76
CA ARG A 518 -14.06 -21.16 -23.20
C ARG A 518 -13.09 -22.31 -23.46
N ALA A 519 -13.56 -23.28 -24.24
CA ALA A 519 -12.86 -24.51 -24.59
C ALA A 519 -11.47 -24.24 -25.19
#